data_AF-A0A812JMW8-F1
#
_entry.id   AF-A0A812JMW8-F1
#
_cell.length_a   1.000
_cell.length_b   1.000
_cell.length_c   1.000
_cell.angle_alpha   90.00
_cell.angle_beta   90.00
_cell.angle_gamma   90.00
#
_symmetry.space_group_name_H-M   'P 1'
#
loop_
_entity.id
_entity.type
_entity.pdbx_description
1 polymer ?
#
loop_
_entity_poly.entity_id
_entity_poly.type
_entity_poly.pdbx_seq_one_letter_code
_entity_poly.pdbx_strand_id
1 'polypeptide(L)'
;MMKPVLVKLIRCSEEVSFCGAVRAASKSTNTALAAGLVLERLPDQGTSFVAAGRPAVSKAFKVLVTANEYWKRHGDDDFLAVSVGLSARNEGQRWPTHRPPILESVKVLSSDFPKTDIWDVPYRARLPLFRSRCSILGLLSVEVLRMVAARIFPSPGGLELTAQILTSAANSMACVGSLPVFASQSLGVCVNRRCLGSLLTLILTSSTCTWGAIIIDIFPGGGWKRLSGHPLLDEGAPSLLGFLGVWECLLLASVSLQTALCLSAWTFYRLYRELGLYPPEPRKGRIHAEVSALEFVCEAEDVALLSDQCNGNCQREPLVWGRT
;
A
#
# COMPACT_ATOMS: atom_id res chain seq x y z
N MET A 1 22.04 23.60 -11.30
CA MET A 1 23.11 23.32 -10.33
C MET A 1 22.51 22.57 -9.14
N MET A 2 22.81 21.28 -9.03
CA MET A 2 22.34 20.45 -7.90
C MET A 2 23.15 20.79 -6.65
N LYS A 3 22.45 21.09 -5.55
CA LYS A 3 23.06 21.34 -4.24
C LYS A 3 23.37 20.00 -3.56
N PRO A 4 24.54 19.85 -2.92
CA PRO A 4 24.83 18.66 -2.13
C PRO A 4 23.82 18.48 -0.98
N VAL A 5 23.82 17.31 -0.34
CA VAL A 5 23.10 17.06 0.91
C VAL A 5 24.07 16.28 1.77
N LEU A 6 24.60 16.92 2.81
CA LEU A 6 25.56 16.32 3.72
C LEU A 6 24.80 15.53 4.82
N VAL A 7 25.15 14.25 4.99
CA VAL A 7 24.61 13.39 6.05
C VAL A 7 25.74 13.10 7.04
N LYS A 8 25.53 13.35 8.34
CA LYS A 8 26.51 13.09 9.40
C LYS A 8 25.89 12.14 10.43
N LEU A 9 26.57 11.04 10.71
CA LEU A 9 26.27 10.16 11.84
C LEU A 9 27.21 10.56 12.99
N ILE A 10 26.67 10.72 14.19
CA ILE A 10 27.43 11.05 15.40
C ILE A 10 27.40 9.83 16.32
N ARG A 11 28.58 9.40 16.80
CA ARG A 11 28.69 8.73 18.10
C ARG A 11 29.86 9.32 18.87
N CYS A 12 29.68 9.45 20.18
CA CYS A 12 30.65 9.98 21.13
C CYS A 12 31.90 9.11 21.27
N SER A 13 33.02 9.80 21.47
CA SER A 13 34.38 9.35 21.83
C SER A 13 35.30 8.97 20.66
N GLU A 14 36.38 9.77 20.59
CA GLU A 14 37.61 9.74 19.78
C GLU A 14 37.52 9.65 18.24
N GLU A 15 37.88 10.78 17.61
CA GLU A 15 37.93 10.97 16.16
C GLU A 15 39.17 10.30 15.54
N VAL A 16 38.94 9.33 14.65
CA VAL A 16 39.85 9.07 13.52
C VAL A 16 39.01 9.06 12.24
N SER A 17 39.20 10.08 11.41
CA SER A 17 38.46 10.29 10.16
C SER A 17 39.07 9.47 9.03
N PHE A 18 38.31 8.54 8.43
CA PHE A 18 38.73 7.79 7.25
C PHE A 18 37.72 7.93 6.09
N CYS A 19 38.10 8.72 5.09
CA CYS A 19 37.23 9.14 3.97
C CYS A 19 37.28 8.18 2.75
N GLY A 20 38.05 7.07 2.83
CA GLY A 20 38.34 6.20 1.68
C GLY A 20 37.23 5.23 1.27
N ALA A 21 36.47 4.69 2.23
CA ALA A 21 35.51 3.62 2.00
C ALA A 21 34.26 4.05 1.21
N VAL A 22 33.76 5.26 1.47
CA VAL A 22 32.52 5.80 0.88
C VAL A 22 32.67 6.03 -0.63
N ARG A 23 33.89 6.32 -1.10
CA ARG A 23 34.16 6.57 -2.52
C ARG A 23 34.13 5.29 -3.36
N ALA A 24 34.45 4.14 -2.78
CA ALA A 24 34.43 2.84 -3.46
C ALA A 24 32.99 2.32 -3.67
N ALA A 25 32.12 2.43 -2.65
CA ALA A 25 30.72 1.99 -2.75
C ALA A 25 29.89 2.81 -3.75
N SER A 26 30.19 4.11 -3.89
CA SER A 26 29.54 4.99 -4.87
C SER A 26 29.86 4.62 -6.33
N LYS A 27 31.07 4.09 -6.59
CA LYS A 27 31.51 3.68 -7.94
C LYS A 27 31.15 2.23 -8.30
N SER A 28 30.90 1.35 -7.33
CA SER A 28 30.51 -0.03 -7.63
C SER A 28 29.07 -0.10 -8.14
N THR A 29 28.85 -0.75 -9.28
CA THR A 29 27.51 -1.00 -9.83
C THR A 29 26.80 -2.18 -9.14
N ASN A 30 27.53 -2.97 -8.34
CA ASN A 30 27.02 -4.18 -7.71
C ASN A 30 26.76 -3.99 -6.20
N THR A 31 25.48 -3.97 -5.82
CA THR A 31 25.03 -3.80 -4.42
C THR A 31 25.49 -4.93 -3.50
N ALA A 32 25.70 -6.14 -4.00
CA ALA A 32 26.18 -7.26 -3.20
C ALA A 32 27.65 -7.09 -2.81
N LEU A 33 28.48 -6.58 -3.72
CA LEU A 33 29.90 -6.34 -3.44
C LEU A 33 30.07 -5.18 -2.45
N ALA A 34 29.27 -4.12 -2.59
CA ALA A 34 29.21 -3.06 -1.59
C ALA A 34 28.77 -3.60 -0.22
N ALA A 35 27.77 -4.49 -0.17
CA ALA A 35 27.32 -5.10 1.08
C ALA A 35 28.40 -5.97 1.74
N GLY A 36 29.18 -6.73 0.96
CA GLY A 36 30.32 -7.49 1.46
C GLY A 36 31.39 -6.59 2.12
N LEU A 37 31.73 -5.47 1.48
CA LEU A 37 32.68 -4.49 2.05
C LEU A 37 32.15 -3.79 3.31
N VAL A 38 30.83 -3.70 3.47
CA VAL A 38 30.21 -3.20 4.71
C VAL A 38 30.37 -4.24 5.83
N LEU A 39 30.09 -5.51 5.53
CA LEU A 39 30.20 -6.61 6.50
C LEU A 39 31.64 -6.83 6.98
N GLU A 40 32.61 -6.72 6.07
CA GLU A 40 34.03 -6.87 6.41
C GLU A 40 34.53 -5.79 7.40
N ARG A 41 33.92 -4.59 7.40
CA ARG A 41 34.34 -3.48 8.25
C ARG A 41 33.49 -3.28 9.52
N LEU A 42 32.37 -4.01 9.63
CA LEU A 42 31.46 -3.93 10.76
C LEU A 42 32.06 -4.33 12.12
N PRO A 43 32.91 -5.38 12.24
CA PRO A 43 33.36 -5.84 13.55
C PRO A 43 34.34 -4.89 14.25
N ASP A 44 35.11 -4.08 13.50
CA ASP A 44 36.27 -3.41 14.10
C ASP A 44 36.01 -1.96 14.57
N GLN A 45 35.13 -1.17 13.93
CA GLN A 45 35.13 0.29 14.17
C GLN A 45 33.80 1.04 14.08
N GLY A 46 32.66 0.37 13.88
CA GLY A 46 31.37 1.07 13.72
C GLY A 46 31.35 1.94 12.45
N THR A 47 30.87 1.39 11.34
CA THR A 47 30.90 2.08 10.05
C THR A 47 29.78 3.12 9.91
N SER A 48 30.15 4.37 9.62
CA SER A 48 29.20 5.41 9.21
C SER A 48 29.12 5.52 7.68
N PHE A 49 27.91 5.64 7.12
CA PHE A 49 27.69 5.85 5.68
C PHE A 49 27.18 7.27 5.42
N VAL A 50 27.80 7.95 4.44
CA VAL A 50 27.35 9.24 3.95
C VAL A 50 26.93 9.08 2.49
N ALA A 51 25.64 9.29 2.22
CA ALA A 51 25.09 9.26 0.86
C ALA A 51 24.38 10.59 0.57
N ALA A 52 24.74 11.21 -0.55
CA ALA A 52 24.17 12.49 -0.98
C ALA A 52 23.37 12.30 -2.27
N GLY A 53 22.11 12.75 -2.26
CA GLY A 53 21.19 12.66 -3.40
C GLY A 53 20.32 11.40 -3.39
N ARG A 54 19.07 11.53 -3.88
CA ARG A 54 18.05 10.46 -3.91
C ARG A 54 18.57 9.10 -4.44
N PRO A 55 19.29 9.01 -5.58
CA PRO A 55 19.77 7.71 -6.08
C PRO A 55 20.87 7.09 -5.19
N ALA A 56 21.71 7.91 -4.55
CA ALA A 56 22.75 7.42 -3.64
C ALA A 56 22.13 6.91 -2.33
N VAL A 57 21.14 7.62 -1.78
CA VAL A 57 20.42 7.20 -0.57
C VAL A 57 19.68 5.88 -0.81
N SER A 58 18.99 5.75 -1.95
CA SER A 58 18.31 4.49 -2.31
C SER A 58 19.30 3.32 -2.46
N LYS A 59 20.47 3.54 -3.07
CA LYS A 59 21.53 2.52 -3.16
C LYS A 59 22.11 2.16 -1.81
N ALA A 60 22.42 3.15 -0.96
CA ALA A 60 22.95 2.92 0.39
C ALA A 60 21.96 2.10 1.23
N PHE A 61 20.67 2.39 1.13
CA PHE A 61 19.63 1.62 1.80
C PHE A 61 19.59 0.16 1.33
N LYS A 62 19.64 -0.08 0.00
CA LYS A 62 19.70 -1.44 -0.57
C LYS A 62 20.93 -2.21 -0.11
N VAL A 63 22.10 -1.56 -0.04
CA VAL A 63 23.34 -2.16 0.47
C VAL A 63 23.20 -2.57 1.93
N LEU A 64 22.63 -1.71 2.78
CA LEU A 64 22.42 -2.00 4.21
C LEU A 64 21.44 -3.16 4.42
N VAL A 65 20.32 -3.19 3.69
CA VAL A 65 19.35 -4.30 3.75
C VAL A 65 20.01 -5.60 3.30
N THR A 66 20.80 -5.55 2.22
CA THR A 66 21.49 -6.73 1.69
C THR A 66 22.55 -7.24 2.69
N ALA A 67 23.32 -6.35 3.30
CA ALA A 67 24.30 -6.70 4.32
C ALA A 67 23.64 -7.38 5.54
N ASN A 68 22.50 -6.85 6.00
CA ASN A 68 21.74 -7.42 7.11
C ASN A 68 21.23 -8.86 6.80
N GLU A 69 20.73 -9.09 5.58
CA GLU A 69 20.30 -10.41 5.14
C GLU A 69 21.48 -11.41 5.02
N TYR A 70 22.63 -10.96 4.54
CA TYR A 70 23.84 -11.80 4.48
C TYR A 70 24.31 -12.19 5.88
N TRP A 71 24.31 -11.24 6.83
CA TRP A 71 24.72 -11.50 8.21
C TRP A 71 23.79 -12.49 8.92
N LYS A 72 22.48 -12.31 8.80
CA LYS A 72 21.48 -13.25 9.37
C LYS A 72 21.67 -14.69 8.91
N ARG A 73 22.12 -14.90 7.67
CA ARG A 73 22.38 -16.25 7.15
C ARG A 73 23.64 -16.90 7.71
N HIS A 74 24.56 -16.11 8.26
CA HIS A 74 25.87 -16.58 8.74
C HIS A 74 25.97 -16.71 10.27
N GLY A 75 24.86 -16.51 11.01
CA GLY A 75 24.64 -17.21 12.28
C GLY A 75 25.25 -16.62 13.55
N ASP A 76 25.39 -15.30 13.65
CA ASP A 76 25.62 -14.63 14.94
C ASP A 76 24.38 -13.83 15.34
N ASP A 77 23.58 -14.41 16.25
CA ASP A 77 22.29 -13.87 16.72
C ASP A 77 22.44 -12.65 17.66
N ASP A 78 23.67 -12.29 18.05
CA ASP A 78 23.96 -11.27 19.07
C ASP A 78 24.19 -9.85 18.55
N PHE A 79 23.90 -9.54 17.28
CA PHE A 79 24.20 -8.20 16.76
C PHE A 79 23.20 -7.12 17.19
N LEU A 80 23.77 -6.05 17.76
CA LEU A 80 23.15 -4.76 18.10
C LEU A 80 22.14 -4.31 17.03
N ALA A 81 20.97 -3.86 17.48
CA ALA A 81 20.03 -3.11 16.66
C ALA A 81 20.75 -1.95 15.95
N VAL A 82 21.06 -2.12 14.67
CA VAL A 82 21.58 -1.04 13.82
C VAL A 82 20.45 -0.05 13.63
N SER A 83 20.40 0.98 14.47
CA SER A 83 19.48 2.10 14.30
C SER A 83 19.94 2.91 13.10
N VAL A 84 19.33 2.67 11.95
CA VAL A 84 19.55 3.48 10.74
C VAL A 84 18.85 4.82 10.92
N GLY A 85 19.56 5.80 11.48
CA GLY A 85 19.09 7.19 11.54
C GLY A 85 19.20 7.86 10.17
N LEU A 86 18.12 7.88 9.41
CA LEU A 86 18.03 8.64 8.15
C LEU A 86 17.55 10.06 8.45
N SER A 87 18.47 11.03 8.48
CA SER A 87 18.13 12.45 8.56
C SER A 87 18.42 13.12 7.22
N ALA A 88 17.37 13.43 6.45
CA ALA A 88 17.47 14.25 5.25
C ALA A 88 17.32 15.73 5.64
N ARG A 89 18.35 16.57 5.40
CA ARG A 89 18.28 18.01 5.70
C ARG A 89 18.59 18.85 4.47
N ASN A 90 17.77 19.87 4.24
CA ASN A 90 17.88 20.78 3.10
C ASN A 90 18.98 21.84 3.35
N GLU A 91 19.91 22.02 2.40
CA GLU A 91 21.10 22.91 2.49
C GLU A 91 20.81 24.44 2.55
N GLY A 92 19.59 24.85 2.89
CA GLY A 92 19.19 26.26 2.94
C GLY A 92 19.43 27.00 4.25
N GLN A 93 19.74 26.30 5.35
CA GLN A 93 19.95 26.92 6.66
C GLN A 93 21.44 27.11 6.96
N ARG A 94 21.91 28.36 6.90
CA ARG A 94 23.20 28.78 7.47
C ARG A 94 23.21 28.47 8.96
N TRP A 95 24.31 27.87 9.43
CA TRP A 95 24.60 27.65 10.84
C TRP A 95 24.62 28.98 11.60
N PRO A 96 23.84 29.16 12.68
CA PRO A 96 24.30 29.99 13.79
C PRO A 96 25.51 29.27 14.43
N THR A 97 26.57 30.02 14.72
CA THR A 97 27.86 29.55 15.29
C THR A 97 27.77 29.01 16.72
N HIS A 98 26.57 28.69 17.22
CA HIS A 98 26.37 28.09 18.52
C HIS A 98 26.44 26.57 18.42
N ARG A 99 27.19 25.94 19.35
CA ARG A 99 27.25 24.49 19.53
C ARG A 99 25.85 23.91 19.42
N PRO A 100 25.62 22.85 18.61
CA PRO A 100 24.33 22.20 18.59
C PRO A 100 24.05 21.63 19.99
N PRO A 101 22.84 21.81 20.53
CA PRO A 101 22.44 21.09 21.73
C PRO A 101 22.59 19.60 21.45
N ILE A 102 23.16 18.89 22.42
CA ILE A 102 23.28 17.44 22.43
C ILE A 102 21.88 16.88 22.23
N LEU A 103 21.61 16.35 21.03
CA LEU A 103 20.38 15.61 20.75
C LEU A 103 20.46 14.32 21.55
N GLU A 104 19.77 14.30 22.69
CA GLU A 104 19.49 13.08 23.43
C GLU A 104 18.97 12.03 22.44
N SER A 105 19.54 10.83 22.53
CA SER A 105 19.10 9.68 21.76
C SER A 105 17.59 9.53 21.91
N VAL A 106 16.84 9.79 20.83
CA VAL A 106 15.42 9.47 20.76
C VAL A 106 15.33 7.95 20.78
N LYS A 107 15.33 7.37 21.98
CA LYS A 107 14.76 6.06 22.21
C LYS A 107 13.30 6.22 21.81
N VAL A 108 12.94 5.72 20.62
CA VAL A 108 11.55 5.46 20.28
C VAL A 108 11.12 4.33 21.22
N LEU A 109 10.82 4.71 22.47
CA LEU A 109 10.26 3.82 23.46
C LEU A 109 8.91 3.38 22.90
N SER A 110 8.75 2.08 22.70
CA SER A 110 7.46 1.44 22.45
C SER A 110 6.46 1.64 23.59
N SER A 111 6.82 2.32 24.68
CA SER A 111 5.95 2.64 25.81
C SER A 111 5.07 3.87 25.61
N ASP A 112 5.31 4.70 24.58
CA ASP A 112 4.53 5.91 24.33
C ASP A 112 3.46 5.72 23.25
N PHE A 113 3.06 4.47 22.98
CA PHE A 113 1.74 4.29 22.39
C PHE A 113 0.73 4.66 23.47
N PRO A 114 -0.05 5.75 23.31
CA PRO A 114 -1.08 6.08 24.26
C PRO A 114 -1.91 4.83 24.49
N LYS A 115 -2.19 4.51 25.75
CA LYS A 115 -3.16 3.46 26.11
C LYS A 115 -4.32 3.62 25.13
N THR A 116 -4.58 2.58 24.35
CA THR A 116 -5.62 2.57 23.34
C THR A 116 -6.93 2.79 24.08
N ASP A 117 -7.31 4.06 24.23
CA ASP A 117 -8.66 4.44 24.56
C ASP A 117 -9.52 3.67 23.57
N ILE A 118 -10.43 2.88 24.12
CA ILE A 118 -11.24 1.94 23.36
C ILE A 118 -11.94 2.77 22.28
N TRP A 119 -11.46 2.63 21.04
CA TRP A 119 -12.01 3.35 19.91
C TRP A 119 -13.41 2.79 19.64
N ASP A 120 -14.41 3.49 20.16
CA ASP A 120 -15.80 3.11 19.96
C ASP A 120 -16.17 3.33 18.49
N VAL A 121 -16.24 2.21 17.76
CA VAL A 121 -16.71 2.22 16.37
C VAL A 121 -18.15 2.75 16.33
N PRO A 122 -18.43 3.81 15.57
CA PRO A 122 -19.76 4.40 15.48
C PRO A 122 -20.79 3.33 15.12
N TYR A 123 -21.97 3.37 15.74
CA TYR A 123 -23.02 2.38 15.51
C TYR A 123 -23.35 2.21 14.01
N ARG A 124 -23.37 3.33 13.25
CA ARG A 124 -23.62 3.33 11.80
C ARG A 124 -22.53 2.63 10.98
N ALA A 125 -21.29 2.59 11.47
CA ALA A 125 -20.16 1.95 10.80
C ALA A 125 -20.06 0.44 11.07
N ARG A 126 -20.84 -0.10 12.02
CA ARG A 126 -20.83 -1.54 12.35
C ARG A 126 -21.34 -2.41 11.20
N LEU A 127 -22.40 -1.97 10.52
CA LEU A 127 -23.00 -2.71 9.41
C LEU A 127 -22.05 -2.89 8.20
N PRO A 128 -21.42 -1.84 7.63
CA PRO A 128 -20.48 -2.03 6.53
C PRO A 128 -19.26 -2.85 6.96
N LEU A 129 -18.80 -2.69 8.21
CA LEU A 129 -17.70 -3.48 8.75
C LEU A 129 -18.05 -4.97 8.85
N PHE A 130 -19.28 -5.30 9.27
CA PHE A 130 -19.77 -6.68 9.26
C PHE A 130 -19.87 -7.25 7.84
N ARG A 131 -20.45 -6.51 6.89
CA ARG A 131 -20.55 -6.93 5.48
C ARG A 131 -19.18 -7.23 4.89
N SER A 132 -18.22 -6.37 5.18
CA SER A 132 -16.85 -6.52 4.69
C SER A 132 -16.17 -7.77 5.27
N ARG A 133 -16.37 -8.09 6.56
CA ARG A 133 -15.92 -9.36 7.17
C ARG A 133 -16.53 -10.57 6.49
N CYS A 134 -17.84 -10.54 6.24
CA CYS A 134 -18.53 -11.62 5.51
C CYS A 134 -17.96 -11.77 4.10
N SER A 135 -17.69 -10.67 3.38
CA SER A 135 -17.07 -10.72 2.05
C SER A 135 -15.69 -11.38 2.10
N ILE A 136 -14.84 -11.07 3.09
CA ILE A 136 -13.51 -11.66 3.22
C ILE A 136 -13.60 -13.15 3.52
N LEU A 137 -14.47 -13.56 4.44
CA LEU A 137 -14.71 -14.98 4.71
C LEU A 137 -15.22 -15.70 3.45
N GLY A 138 -16.08 -15.04 2.66
CA GLY A 138 -16.50 -15.52 1.36
C GLY A 138 -15.32 -15.68 0.39
N LEU A 139 -14.43 -14.69 0.28
CA LEU A 139 -13.26 -14.73 -0.61
C LEU A 139 -12.30 -15.86 -0.20
N LEU A 140 -12.04 -16.03 1.10
CA LEU A 140 -11.24 -17.15 1.61
C LEU A 140 -11.89 -18.49 1.28
N SER A 141 -13.21 -18.58 1.41
CA SER A 141 -13.96 -19.79 1.05
C SER A 141 -13.85 -20.09 -0.45
N VAL A 142 -13.92 -19.07 -1.31
CA VAL A 142 -13.74 -19.23 -2.77
C VAL A 142 -12.31 -19.65 -3.12
N GLU A 143 -11.28 -19.14 -2.44
CA GLU A 143 -9.90 -19.61 -2.65
C GLU A 143 -9.73 -21.08 -2.24
N VAL A 144 -10.33 -21.51 -1.12
CA VAL A 144 -10.32 -22.93 -0.74
C VAL A 144 -11.04 -23.78 -1.80
N LEU A 145 -12.21 -23.32 -2.27
CA LEU A 145 -12.95 -24.02 -3.33
C LEU A 145 -12.17 -24.09 -4.64
N ARG A 146 -11.39 -23.05 -5.00
CA ARG A 146 -10.47 -23.09 -6.15
C ARG A 146 -9.40 -24.14 -5.99
N MET A 147 -8.79 -24.24 -4.80
CA MET A 147 -7.79 -25.27 -4.52
C MET A 147 -8.38 -26.68 -4.62
N VAL A 148 -9.62 -26.88 -4.16
CA VAL A 148 -10.34 -28.15 -4.30
C VAL A 148 -10.68 -28.42 -5.77
N ALA A 149 -11.21 -27.42 -6.49
CA ALA A 149 -11.56 -27.54 -7.89
C ALA A 149 -10.34 -27.87 -8.77
N ALA A 150 -9.18 -27.29 -8.48
CA ALA A 150 -7.92 -27.59 -9.16
C ALA A 150 -7.44 -29.04 -8.99
N ARG A 151 -7.94 -29.77 -7.98
CA ARG A 151 -7.64 -31.19 -7.75
C ARG A 151 -8.63 -32.13 -8.42
N ILE A 152 -9.88 -31.71 -8.57
CA ILE A 152 -10.99 -32.55 -9.05
C ILE A 152 -11.21 -32.36 -10.55
N PHE A 153 -11.14 -31.11 -11.01
CA PHE A 153 -11.45 -30.73 -12.39
C PHE A 153 -10.16 -30.49 -13.17
N PRO A 154 -10.16 -30.76 -14.49
CA PRO A 154 -9.03 -30.40 -15.35
C PRO A 154 -8.75 -28.90 -15.25
N SER A 155 -7.46 -28.55 -15.22
CA SER A 155 -7.03 -27.17 -15.14
C SER A 155 -7.53 -26.39 -16.37
N PRO A 156 -8.04 -25.16 -16.17
CA PRO A 156 -8.40 -24.31 -17.30
C PRO A 156 -7.16 -24.06 -18.17
N GLY A 157 -7.34 -23.99 -19.49
CA GLY A 157 -6.28 -23.73 -20.44
C GLY A 157 -6.25 -22.26 -20.90
N GLY A 158 -5.10 -21.78 -21.35
CA GLY A 158 -4.99 -20.49 -22.06
C GLY A 158 -5.37 -19.26 -21.23
N LEU A 159 -6.27 -18.43 -21.76
CA LEU A 159 -6.70 -17.18 -21.12
C LEU A 159 -7.50 -17.40 -19.83
N GLU A 160 -8.24 -18.50 -19.74
CA GLU A 160 -9.03 -18.85 -18.56
C GLU A 160 -8.11 -19.12 -17.35
N LEU A 161 -6.97 -19.78 -17.56
CA LEU A 161 -5.94 -19.95 -16.53
C LEU A 161 -5.40 -18.60 -16.05
N THR A 162 -5.08 -17.70 -16.99
CA THR A 162 -4.60 -16.36 -16.67
C THR A 162 -5.63 -15.58 -15.85
N ALA A 163 -6.92 -15.67 -16.20
CA ALA A 163 -8.00 -15.04 -15.45
C ALA A 163 -8.12 -15.58 -14.01
N GLN A 164 -8.01 -16.90 -13.82
CA GLN A 164 -8.04 -17.52 -12.50
C GLN A 164 -6.83 -17.15 -11.63
N ILE A 165 -5.62 -17.12 -12.22
CA ILE A 165 -4.40 -16.67 -11.50
C ILE A 165 -4.54 -15.21 -11.08
N LEU A 166 -4.99 -14.34 -12.00
CA LEU A 166 -5.16 -12.91 -11.73
C LEU A 166 -6.20 -12.67 -10.63
N THR A 167 -7.33 -13.38 -10.66
CA THR A 167 -8.34 -13.25 -9.60
C THR A 167 -7.90 -13.87 -8.28
N SER A 168 -7.12 -14.96 -8.26
CA SER A 168 -6.58 -15.52 -7.01
C SER A 168 -5.56 -14.57 -6.37
N ALA A 169 -4.68 -13.97 -7.17
CA ALA A 169 -3.77 -12.93 -6.70
C ALA A 169 -4.52 -11.70 -6.17
N ALA A 170 -5.55 -11.23 -6.89
CA ALA A 170 -6.38 -10.12 -6.45
C ALA A 170 -7.13 -10.44 -5.15
N ASN A 171 -7.70 -11.65 -5.01
CA ASN A 171 -8.37 -12.09 -3.78
C ASN A 171 -7.40 -12.12 -2.60
N SER A 172 -6.17 -12.59 -2.83
CA SER A 172 -5.11 -12.62 -1.82
C SER A 172 -4.73 -11.20 -1.38
N MET A 173 -4.53 -10.27 -2.33
CA MET A 173 -4.28 -8.87 -2.02
C MET A 173 -5.43 -8.24 -1.24
N ALA A 174 -6.68 -8.49 -1.66
CA ALA A 174 -7.86 -7.98 -0.98
C ALA A 174 -7.96 -8.51 0.47
N CYS A 175 -7.69 -9.80 0.69
CA CYS A 175 -7.67 -10.40 2.02
C CYS A 175 -6.56 -9.79 2.89
N VAL A 176 -5.34 -9.69 2.37
CA VAL A 176 -4.20 -9.13 3.11
C VAL A 176 -4.40 -7.64 3.43
N GLY A 177 -4.86 -6.85 2.46
CA GLY A 177 -5.10 -5.42 2.63
C GLY A 177 -6.30 -5.11 3.54
N SER A 178 -7.26 -6.03 3.63
CA SER A 178 -8.41 -5.86 4.50
C SER A 178 -8.14 -6.28 5.95
N LEU A 179 -7.23 -7.25 6.20
CA LEU A 179 -6.90 -7.74 7.55
C LEU A 179 -6.74 -6.64 8.63
N PRO A 180 -6.00 -5.54 8.41
CA PRO A 180 -5.79 -4.50 9.42
C PRO A 180 -7.07 -3.72 9.80
N VAL A 181 -8.05 -3.65 8.89
CA VAL A 181 -9.33 -2.98 9.14
C VAL A 181 -10.28 -3.90 9.92
N PHE A 182 -10.15 -5.21 9.76
CA PHE A 182 -11.10 -6.18 10.31
C PHE A 182 -10.64 -6.87 11.59
N ALA A 183 -9.33 -6.94 11.84
CA ALA A 183 -8.79 -7.11 13.17
C ALA A 183 -9.15 -5.87 13.99
N SER A 184 -10.28 -5.93 14.71
CA SER A 184 -10.86 -4.80 15.45
C SER A 184 -9.87 -4.00 16.31
N GLN A 185 -8.78 -4.63 16.74
CA GLN A 185 -7.72 -4.02 17.53
C GLN A 185 -6.80 -3.08 16.73
N SER A 186 -6.62 -3.29 15.42
CA SER A 186 -5.71 -2.49 14.59
C SER A 186 -6.37 -1.30 13.90
N LEU A 187 -7.71 -1.20 13.95
CA LEU A 187 -8.44 -0.12 13.29
C LEU A 187 -7.97 1.26 13.78
N GLY A 188 -7.82 1.45 15.09
CA GLY A 188 -7.31 2.70 15.66
C GLY A 188 -5.90 3.03 15.17
N VAL A 189 -5.03 2.01 15.03
CA VAL A 189 -3.67 2.20 14.50
C VAL A 189 -3.71 2.60 13.02
N CYS A 190 -4.55 1.98 12.20
CA CYS A 190 -4.70 2.32 10.79
C CYS A 190 -5.25 3.73 10.58
N VAL A 191 -6.23 4.15 11.39
CA VAL A 191 -6.78 5.51 11.38
C VAL A 191 -5.70 6.51 11.81
N ASN A 192 -5.00 6.25 12.91
CA ASN A 192 -3.94 7.13 13.42
C ASN A 192 -2.78 7.27 12.44
N ARG A 193 -2.41 6.19 11.74
CA ARG A 193 -1.35 6.20 10.72
C ARG A 193 -1.80 6.67 9.35
N ARG A 194 -3.06 7.08 9.18
CA ARG A 194 -3.64 7.51 7.89
C ARG A 194 -3.52 6.44 6.78
N CYS A 195 -3.45 5.17 7.16
CA CYS A 195 -3.32 4.06 6.21
C CYS A 195 -4.65 3.72 5.52
N LEU A 196 -5.79 4.21 6.04
CA LEU A 196 -7.12 3.86 5.55
C LEU A 196 -7.29 4.13 4.04
N GLY A 197 -6.76 5.26 3.55
CA GLY A 197 -6.76 5.59 2.12
C GLY A 197 -6.00 4.56 1.29
N SER A 198 -4.75 4.25 1.67
CA SER A 198 -3.92 3.27 0.96
C SER A 198 -4.55 1.87 0.90
N LEU A 199 -5.22 1.44 1.98
CA LEU A 199 -5.94 0.16 2.02
C LEU A 199 -7.14 0.17 1.08
N LEU A 200 -7.86 1.28 1.03
CA LEU A 200 -9.00 1.48 0.15
C LEU A 200 -8.56 1.42 -1.33
N THR A 201 -7.47 2.10 -1.69
CA THR A 201 -6.88 2.04 -3.04
C THR A 201 -6.42 0.62 -3.40
N LEU A 202 -5.86 -0.12 -2.45
CA LEU A 202 -5.47 -1.52 -2.68
C LEU A 202 -6.71 -2.39 -2.96
N ILE A 203 -7.78 -2.24 -2.18
CA ILE A 203 -9.06 -2.94 -2.41
C ILE A 203 -9.69 -2.53 -3.74
N LEU A 204 -9.60 -1.25 -4.14
CA LEU A 204 -10.05 -0.81 -5.47
C LEU A 204 -9.29 -1.55 -6.55
N THR A 205 -7.97 -1.54 -6.43
CA THR A 205 -7.05 -2.06 -7.42
C THR A 205 -7.32 -3.55 -7.60
N SER A 206 -7.41 -4.31 -6.51
CA SER A 206 -7.79 -5.71 -6.57
C SER A 206 -9.15 -5.90 -7.24
N SER A 207 -10.16 -5.09 -6.89
CA SER A 207 -11.49 -5.16 -7.50
C SER A 207 -11.42 -4.92 -9.00
N THR A 208 -10.71 -3.89 -9.46
CA THR A 208 -10.52 -3.61 -10.89
C THR A 208 -9.79 -4.73 -11.62
N CYS A 209 -8.79 -5.37 -10.99
CA CYS A 209 -8.12 -6.55 -11.55
C CYS A 209 -9.10 -7.72 -11.73
N THR A 210 -10.02 -7.93 -10.78
CA THR A 210 -11.02 -9.00 -10.91
C THR A 210 -12.05 -8.74 -11.99
N TRP A 211 -12.50 -7.49 -12.14
CA TRP A 211 -13.33 -7.08 -13.28
C TRP A 211 -12.58 -7.24 -14.60
N GLY A 212 -11.29 -6.89 -14.64
CA GLY A 212 -10.42 -7.15 -15.80
C GLY A 212 -10.34 -8.63 -16.15
N ALA A 213 -10.25 -9.53 -15.16
CA ALA A 213 -10.26 -10.97 -15.39
C ALA A 213 -11.56 -11.46 -16.04
N ILE A 214 -12.73 -10.95 -15.60
CA ILE A 214 -14.02 -11.24 -16.26
C ILE A 214 -14.03 -10.75 -17.71
N ILE A 215 -13.51 -9.56 -17.96
CA ILE A 215 -13.47 -9.00 -19.32
C ILE A 215 -12.57 -9.87 -20.22
N ILE A 216 -11.41 -10.29 -19.72
CA ILE A 216 -10.49 -11.20 -20.45
C ILE A 216 -11.15 -12.56 -20.70
N ASP A 217 -11.94 -13.07 -19.76
CA ASP A 217 -12.60 -14.36 -19.92
C ASP A 217 -13.78 -14.30 -20.93
N ILE A 218 -14.64 -13.28 -20.80
CA ILE A 218 -15.86 -13.15 -21.61
C ILE A 218 -15.56 -12.75 -23.06
N PHE A 219 -14.69 -11.76 -23.29
CA PHE A 219 -14.53 -11.15 -24.62
C PHE A 219 -13.63 -11.99 -25.56
N PRO A 220 -12.31 -12.12 -25.33
CA PRO A 220 -11.45 -12.88 -26.23
C PRO A 220 -11.56 -14.41 -26.06
N GLY A 221 -11.96 -14.91 -24.88
CA GLY A 221 -12.08 -16.35 -24.61
C GLY A 221 -13.25 -17.04 -25.31
N GLY A 222 -14.13 -16.27 -25.98
CA GLY A 222 -15.37 -16.81 -26.51
C GLY A 222 -16.35 -17.23 -25.40
N GLY A 223 -16.16 -16.77 -24.16
CA GLY A 223 -17.09 -16.98 -23.05
C GLY A 223 -18.49 -16.49 -23.40
N TRP A 224 -18.59 -15.37 -24.13
CA TRP A 224 -19.88 -14.94 -24.70
C TRP A 224 -20.49 -16.00 -25.63
N LYS A 225 -19.71 -16.68 -26.48
CA LYS A 225 -20.22 -17.75 -27.36
C LYS A 225 -20.59 -19.02 -26.59
N ARG A 226 -19.96 -19.30 -25.43
CA ARG A 226 -20.37 -20.39 -24.52
C ARG A 226 -21.70 -20.05 -23.83
N LEU A 227 -21.86 -18.80 -23.37
CA LEU A 227 -23.07 -18.29 -22.71
C LEU A 227 -24.26 -18.09 -23.67
N SER A 228 -23.98 -17.68 -24.91
CA SER A 228 -24.96 -17.44 -25.98
C SER A 228 -25.12 -18.62 -26.94
N GLY A 229 -24.33 -19.68 -26.73
CA GLY A 229 -24.50 -20.93 -27.45
C GLY A 229 -25.93 -21.39 -27.20
N HIS A 230 -26.77 -21.25 -28.23
CA HIS A 230 -28.20 -21.46 -28.14
C HIS A 230 -28.47 -22.73 -27.33
N PRO A 231 -29.29 -22.68 -26.26
CA PRO A 231 -29.85 -23.90 -25.74
C PRO A 231 -30.55 -24.52 -26.95
N LEU A 232 -30.00 -25.64 -27.43
CA LEU A 232 -30.75 -26.50 -28.32
C LEU A 232 -32.06 -26.72 -27.59
N LEU A 233 -33.13 -26.15 -28.15
CA LEU A 233 -34.52 -26.16 -27.68
C LEU A 233 -35.09 -27.58 -27.75
N ASP A 234 -34.29 -28.59 -27.37
CA ASP A 234 -34.80 -29.90 -27.04
C ASP A 234 -35.42 -29.79 -25.65
N GLU A 235 -36.68 -30.22 -25.53
CA GLU A 235 -37.58 -30.12 -24.36
C GLU A 235 -37.10 -30.86 -23.09
N GLY A 236 -35.79 -31.07 -22.92
CA GLY A 236 -35.17 -31.68 -21.73
C GLY A 236 -33.85 -31.05 -21.30
N ALA A 237 -33.42 -29.92 -21.89
CA ALA A 237 -32.14 -29.31 -21.53
C ALA A 237 -32.17 -28.73 -20.09
N PRO A 238 -31.12 -28.98 -19.27
CA PRO A 238 -31.04 -28.46 -17.91
C PRO A 238 -31.04 -26.92 -17.90
N SER A 239 -31.50 -26.32 -16.79
CA SER A 239 -31.58 -24.87 -16.60
C SER A 239 -30.27 -24.16 -16.93
N LEU A 240 -30.31 -22.88 -17.32
CA LEU A 240 -29.17 -22.07 -17.76
C LEU A 240 -27.96 -22.09 -16.78
N LEU A 241 -28.20 -22.35 -15.48
CA LEU A 241 -27.14 -22.56 -14.48
C LEU A 241 -26.32 -23.84 -14.69
N GLY A 242 -26.87 -24.86 -15.34
CA GLY A 242 -26.17 -26.11 -15.66
C GLY A 242 -25.09 -25.96 -16.74
N PHE A 243 -25.05 -24.81 -17.43
CA PHE A 243 -24.06 -24.51 -18.46
C PHE A 243 -22.86 -23.70 -17.98
N LEU A 244 -22.92 -23.09 -16.78
CA LEU A 244 -21.74 -22.48 -16.20
C LEU A 244 -20.84 -23.58 -15.64
N GLY A 245 -19.60 -23.63 -16.13
CA GLY A 245 -18.58 -24.44 -15.50
C GLY A 245 -18.27 -23.95 -14.08
N VAL A 246 -17.62 -24.83 -13.32
CA VAL A 246 -17.24 -24.56 -11.94
C VAL A 246 -16.28 -23.36 -11.87
N TRP A 247 -15.40 -23.20 -12.85
CA TRP A 247 -14.41 -22.12 -12.91
C TRP A 247 -15.07 -20.74 -13.10
N GLU A 248 -16.07 -20.65 -13.98
CA GLU A 248 -16.85 -19.45 -14.23
C GLU A 248 -17.70 -19.07 -13.00
N CYS A 249 -18.30 -20.06 -12.33
CA CYS A 249 -19.01 -19.85 -11.06
C CYS A 249 -18.07 -19.27 -9.99
N LEU A 250 -16.85 -19.82 -9.83
CA LEU A 250 -15.87 -19.35 -8.86
C LEU A 250 -15.33 -17.94 -9.21
N LEU A 251 -15.19 -17.65 -10.50
CA LEU A 251 -14.81 -16.32 -10.99
C LEU A 251 -15.89 -15.28 -10.64
N LEU A 252 -17.15 -15.57 -10.97
CA LEU A 252 -18.29 -14.69 -10.70
C LEU A 252 -18.52 -14.49 -9.20
N ALA A 253 -18.38 -15.55 -8.41
CA ALA A 253 -18.42 -15.47 -6.95
C ALA A 253 -17.31 -14.56 -6.41
N SER A 254 -16.07 -14.69 -6.92
CA SER A 254 -14.97 -13.81 -6.52
C SER A 254 -15.26 -12.34 -6.82
N VAL A 255 -15.73 -12.01 -8.02
CA VAL A 255 -15.98 -10.62 -8.41
C VAL A 255 -17.14 -10.00 -7.63
N SER A 256 -18.21 -10.75 -7.40
CA SER A 256 -19.34 -10.27 -6.59
C SER A 256 -18.92 -9.99 -5.13
N LEU A 257 -18.13 -10.89 -4.53
CA LEU A 257 -17.59 -10.71 -3.18
C LEU A 257 -16.59 -9.54 -3.10
N GLN A 258 -15.71 -9.38 -4.09
CA GLN A 258 -14.79 -8.25 -4.15
C GLN A 258 -15.51 -6.91 -4.34
N THR A 259 -16.54 -6.88 -5.19
CA THR A 259 -17.35 -5.67 -5.39
C THR A 259 -18.08 -5.31 -4.10
N ALA A 260 -18.66 -6.29 -3.40
CA ALA A 260 -19.27 -6.09 -2.09
C ALA A 260 -18.25 -5.62 -1.03
N LEU A 261 -17.03 -6.18 -1.04
CA LEU A 261 -15.92 -5.75 -0.18
C LEU A 261 -15.53 -4.29 -0.45
N CYS A 262 -15.39 -3.91 -1.73
CA CYS A 262 -15.05 -2.56 -2.16
C CYS A 262 -16.12 -1.54 -1.75
N LEU A 263 -17.41 -1.83 -1.98
CA LEU A 263 -18.52 -0.96 -1.60
C LEU A 263 -18.70 -0.84 -0.08
N SER A 264 -18.49 -1.92 0.66
CA SER A 264 -18.54 -1.89 2.12
C SER A 264 -17.36 -1.11 2.72
N ALA A 265 -16.15 -1.28 2.18
CA ALA A 265 -14.99 -0.48 2.57
C ALA A 265 -15.19 1.02 2.24
N TRP A 266 -15.78 1.33 1.07
CA TRP A 266 -16.15 2.69 0.68
C TRP A 266 -17.08 3.34 1.70
N THR A 267 -18.19 2.67 1.99
CA THR A 267 -19.23 3.20 2.89
C THR A 267 -18.68 3.37 4.30
N PHE A 268 -17.82 2.47 4.75
CA PHE A 268 -17.09 2.61 6.01
C PHE A 268 -16.18 3.86 6.02
N TYR A 269 -15.35 4.03 4.99
CA TYR A 269 -14.47 5.20 4.84
C TYR A 269 -15.27 6.51 4.83
N ARG A 270 -16.35 6.55 4.03
CA ARG A 270 -17.23 7.73 3.91
C ARG A 270 -17.83 8.12 5.25
N LEU A 271 -18.36 7.17 6.01
CA LEU A 271 -18.92 7.44 7.34
C LEU A 271 -17.86 7.96 8.32
N TYR A 272 -16.63 7.45 8.27
CA TYR A 272 -15.53 7.93 9.11
C TYR A 272 -15.14 9.38 8.77
N ARG A 273 -15.13 9.74 7.48
CA ARG A 273 -14.89 11.11 7.01
C ARG A 273 -16.03 12.05 7.41
N GLU A 274 -17.28 11.65 7.18
CA GLU A 274 -18.49 12.45 7.51
C GLU A 274 -18.58 12.74 9.02
N LEU A 275 -18.14 11.82 9.87
CA LEU A 275 -18.10 12.01 11.33
C LEU A 275 -16.90 12.84 11.81
N GLY A 276 -16.00 13.27 10.91
CA GLY A 276 -14.79 13.99 11.27
C GLY A 276 -13.77 13.16 12.05
N LEU A 277 -13.93 11.83 12.09
CA LEU A 277 -13.00 10.91 12.74
C LEU A 277 -11.75 10.65 11.89
N TYR A 278 -11.81 10.98 10.59
CA TYR A 278 -10.69 10.85 9.67
C TYR A 278 -10.52 12.13 8.81
N PRO A 279 -9.31 12.73 8.76
CA PRO A 279 -8.10 12.34 9.47
C PRO A 279 -8.17 12.66 10.98
N PRO A 280 -7.41 11.96 11.84
CA PRO A 280 -7.47 12.09 13.31
C PRO A 280 -7.09 13.48 13.85
N GLU A 281 -6.48 14.33 13.03
CA GLU A 281 -6.17 15.72 13.35
C GLU A 281 -6.72 16.61 12.24
N PRO A 282 -7.89 17.25 12.44
CA PRO A 282 -8.38 18.21 11.48
C PRO A 282 -7.39 19.37 11.43
N ARG A 283 -6.68 19.53 10.30
CA ARG A 283 -6.00 20.81 10.01
C ARG A 283 -7.05 21.92 10.14
N LYS A 284 -6.68 23.08 10.68
CA LYS A 284 -7.57 24.21 11.03
C LYS A 284 -8.39 24.84 9.87
N GLY A 285 -8.65 24.13 8.78
CA GLY A 285 -9.53 24.51 7.68
C GLY A 285 -10.87 23.78 7.74
N ARG A 286 -11.91 24.35 7.13
CA ARG A 286 -13.21 23.70 6.97
C ARG A 286 -13.02 22.41 6.16
N ILE A 287 -13.33 21.26 6.76
CA ILE A 287 -13.41 20.00 6.03
C ILE A 287 -14.71 20.07 5.22
N HIS A 288 -14.61 20.01 3.89
CA HIS A 288 -15.77 19.88 3.02
C HIS A 288 -16.52 18.61 3.37
N ALA A 289 -17.83 18.72 3.62
CA ALA A 289 -18.67 17.62 4.09
C ALA A 289 -18.92 16.54 3.01
N GLU A 290 -18.64 16.85 1.74
CA GLU A 290 -18.88 15.94 0.62
C GLU A 290 -17.62 15.15 0.28
N VAL A 291 -17.68 13.83 0.54
CA VAL A 291 -16.61 12.89 0.23
C VAL A 291 -16.78 12.43 -1.22
N SER A 292 -15.93 12.93 -2.11
CA SER A 292 -15.95 12.54 -3.53
C SER A 292 -15.43 11.11 -3.72
N ALA A 293 -16.03 10.34 -4.64
CA ALA A 293 -15.55 9.02 -5.02
C ALA A 293 -14.12 9.02 -5.62
N LEU A 294 -13.62 10.18 -6.06
CA LEU A 294 -12.23 10.34 -6.49
C LEU A 294 -11.21 10.20 -5.34
N GLU A 295 -11.63 10.39 -4.08
CA GLU A 295 -10.78 10.10 -2.91
C GLU A 295 -10.41 8.60 -2.78
N PHE A 296 -11.05 7.73 -3.57
CA PHE A 296 -10.70 6.30 -3.65
C PHE A 296 -9.39 6.06 -4.40
N VAL A 297 -9.11 6.91 -5.39
CA VAL A 297 -8.01 6.76 -6.35
C VAL A 297 -6.85 7.69 -5.99
N CYS A 298 -7.17 8.91 -5.57
CA CYS A 298 -6.20 9.93 -5.18
C CYS A 298 -6.22 10.07 -3.66
N GLU A 299 -5.05 10.24 -3.03
CA GLU A 299 -5.01 10.60 -1.62
C GLU A 299 -5.83 11.90 -1.42
N ALA A 300 -6.52 12.02 -0.28
CA ALA A 300 -7.34 13.18 0.00
C ALA A 300 -6.55 14.51 -0.08
N GLU A 301 -5.23 14.45 0.14
CA GLU A 301 -4.32 15.59 -0.03
C GLU A 301 -4.16 16.00 -1.50
N ASP A 302 -4.10 15.04 -2.43
CA ASP A 302 -3.99 15.30 -3.87
C ASP A 302 -5.31 15.83 -4.46
N VAL A 303 -6.46 15.33 -3.99
CA VAL A 303 -7.78 15.82 -4.41
C VAL A 303 -8.00 17.26 -3.98
N ALA A 304 -7.56 17.63 -2.76
CA ALA A 304 -7.66 19.00 -2.28
C ALA A 304 -6.81 19.97 -3.13
N LEU A 305 -5.61 19.55 -3.55
CA LEU A 305 -4.77 20.34 -4.46
C LEU A 305 -5.43 20.54 -5.81
N LEU A 306 -6.11 19.52 -6.34
CA LEU A 306 -6.87 19.61 -7.59
C LEU A 306 -8.07 20.57 -7.46
N SER A 307 -8.82 20.49 -6.35
CA SER A 307 -9.96 21.38 -6.14
C SER A 307 -9.55 22.84 -5.97
N ASP A 308 -8.43 23.10 -5.29
CA ASP A 308 -7.92 24.47 -5.09
C ASP A 308 -7.44 25.07 -6.42
N GLN A 309 -6.78 24.26 -7.26
CA GLN A 309 -6.36 24.70 -8.61
C GLN A 309 -7.56 24.94 -9.55
N CYS A 310 -8.60 24.12 -9.46
CA CYS A 310 -9.81 24.30 -10.27
C CYS A 310 -10.64 25.52 -9.81
N ASN A 311 -10.86 25.69 -8.50
CA ASN A 311 -11.61 26.84 -7.97
C ASN A 311 -10.86 28.17 -8.19
N GLY A 312 -9.53 28.18 -8.08
CA GLY A 312 -8.73 29.38 -8.33
C GLY A 312 -8.78 29.87 -9.78
N ASN A 313 -8.92 28.97 -10.75
CA ASN A 313 -8.93 29.32 -12.17
C ASN A 313 -10.34 29.52 -12.77
N CYS A 314 -11.41 29.04 -12.11
CA CYS A 314 -12.79 29.25 -12.54
C CYS A 314 -13.36 30.64 -12.17
N GLN A 315 -12.62 31.47 -11.44
CA GLN A 315 -12.94 32.90 -11.30
C GLN A 315 -12.43 33.75 -12.47
N ARG A 316 -12.06 33.15 -13.61
CA ARG A 316 -11.69 33.90 -14.82
C ARG A 316 -12.89 34.68 -15.36
N GLU A 317 -12.82 35.97 -15.05
CA GLU A 317 -13.42 37.14 -15.66
C GLU A 317 -14.89 37.03 -16.07
N PRO A 318 -15.80 37.82 -15.46
CA PRO A 318 -17.12 37.99 -16.05
C PRO A 318 -16.90 38.48 -17.49
N LEU A 319 -17.30 37.66 -18.46
CA LEU A 319 -17.42 38.05 -19.86
C LEU A 319 -18.31 39.30 -19.89
N VAL A 320 -17.69 40.47 -19.94
CA VAL A 320 -18.36 41.72 -20.23
C VAL A 320 -18.85 41.59 -21.66
N TRP A 321 -20.09 41.12 -21.81
CA TRP A 321 -20.82 41.21 -23.07
C TRP A 321 -20.99 42.70 -23.39
N GLY A 322 -20.06 43.23 -24.18
CA GLY A 322 -20.17 44.54 -24.78
C GLY A 322 -21.46 44.59 -25.59
N ARG A 323 -22.38 45.47 -25.18
CA ARG A 323 -23.52 45.88 -25.99
C ARG A 323 -22.99 46.66 -27.19
N THR A 324 -23.11 46.10 -28.38
CA THR A 324 -23.16 46.83 -29.66
C THR A 324 -24.61 47.02 -30.06
#